data_AF-V7EKV7-F1
#
_entry.id   AF-V7EKV7-F1
#
_cell.length_a   1.000
_cell.length_b   1.000
_cell.length_c   1.000
_cell.angle_alpha   90.00
_cell.angle_beta   90.00
_cell.angle_gamma   90.00
#
_symmetry.space_group_name_H-M   'P 1'
#
loop_
_entity.id
_entity.type
_entity.pdbx_description
1 polymer ?
#
loop_
_entity_poly.entity_id
_entity_poly.type
_entity_poly.pdbx_seq_one_letter_code
_entity_poly.pdbx_strand_id
1 'polypeptide(L)' 'MLNQIPGVVENGLFIDICDIVVIGHGDGRVTVRDINQGTEGEDFVEFAPTDNIFSEME' A
#
# COMPACT_ATOMS: atom_id res chain seq x y z
N MET A 1 -26.67 4.38 -2.12
CA MET A 1 -27.30 5.70 -1.88
C MET A 1 -26.75 6.39 -0.63
N LEU A 2 -25.44 6.30 -0.33
CA LEU A 2 -24.88 6.92 0.89
C LEU A 2 -24.82 8.46 0.78
N ASN A 3 -24.42 8.96 -0.40
CA ASN A 3 -24.34 10.39 -0.70
C ASN A 3 -25.71 11.09 -0.86
N GLN A 4 -26.81 10.33 -0.81
CA GLN A 4 -28.16 10.90 -0.93
C GLN A 4 -28.82 11.11 0.44
N ILE A 5 -28.15 10.76 1.53
CA ILE A 5 -28.66 10.93 2.90
C ILE A 5 -28.46 12.40 3.31
N PRO A 6 -29.52 13.12 3.72
CA PRO A 6 -29.39 14.49 4.21
C PRO A 6 -28.40 14.61 5.37
N GLY A 7 -27.49 15.58 5.29
CA GLY A 7 -26.43 15.78 6.29
C GLY A 7 -25.12 15.04 5.99
N VAL A 8 -25.08 14.17 4.97
CA VAL A 8 -23.83 13.61 4.46
C VAL A 8 -23.13 14.64 3.58
N VAL A 9 -21.94 15.05 4.00
CA VAL A 9 -21.09 15.99 3.26
C VAL A 9 -20.16 15.21 2.33
N GLU A 10 -19.50 14.19 2.88
CA GLU A 10 -18.60 13.31 2.16
C GLU A 10 -18.58 11.95 2.84
N ASN A 11 -18.25 10.91 2.07
CA ASN A 11 -17.99 9.58 2.61
C ASN A 11 -16.54 9.20 2.31
N GLY A 12 -16.00 8.22 3.04
CA GLY A 12 -14.64 7.74 2.84
C GLY A 12 -14.47 6.77 1.67
N LEU A 13 -15.37 6.76 0.67
CA LEU A 13 -15.25 5.89 -0.50
C LEU A 13 -14.43 6.61 -1.58
N PHE A 14 -13.29 6.00 -1.93
CA PHE A 14 -12.41 6.47 -2.99
C PHE A 14 -12.66 5.60 -4.23
N ILE A 15 -13.67 5.98 -5.02
CA ILE A 15 -14.12 5.24 -6.21
C ILE A 15 -13.53 5.91 -7.45
N ASP A 16 -13.02 5.11 -8.39
CA ASP A 16 -12.49 5.53 -9.70
C ASP A 16 -11.39 6.62 -9.64
N ILE A 17 -10.69 6.74 -8.51
CA ILE A 17 -9.62 7.73 -8.30
C ILE A 17 -8.23 7.10 -8.19
N CYS A 18 -8.15 5.79 -7.95
CA CYS A 18 -6.88 5.09 -7.73
C CYS A 18 -6.42 4.40 -9.00
N ASP A 19 -5.26 4.83 -9.53
CA ASP A 19 -4.61 4.21 -10.69
C ASP A 19 -3.73 3.01 -10.31
N ILE A 20 -2.98 3.13 -9.22
CA ILE A 20 -2.02 2.13 -8.75
C ILE A 20 -2.18 1.90 -7.25
N VAL A 21 -2.22 0.63 -6.85
CA VAL A 21 -2.20 0.20 -5.43
C VAL A 21 -0.89 -0.54 -5.14
N VAL A 22 -0.19 -0.11 -4.09
CA VAL A 22 1.02 -0.77 -3.57
C VAL A 22 0.70 -1.38 -2.21
N ILE A 23 0.93 -2.68 -2.06
CA ILE A 23 0.60 -3.47 -0.86
C ILE A 23 1.89 -4.03 -0.28
N GLY A 24 2.30 -3.54 0.89
CA GLY A 24 3.42 -4.11 1.65
C GLY A 24 2.95 -5.24 2.56
N HIS A 25 3.65 -6.37 2.53
CA HIS A 25 3.44 -7.51 3.41
C HIS A 25 4.49 -7.52 4.53
N GLY A 26 4.14 -8.08 5.68
CA GLY A 26 5.04 -8.14 6.85
C GLY A 26 6.24 -9.07 6.67
N ASP A 27 6.27 -9.86 5.59
CA ASP A 27 7.35 -10.77 5.24
C ASP A 27 8.34 -10.18 4.23
N GLY A 28 8.21 -8.90 3.84
CA GLY A 28 9.08 -8.25 2.86
C GLY A 28 8.55 -8.24 1.43
N ARG A 29 7.46 -8.95 1.14
CA ARG A 29 6.84 -8.89 -0.19
C ARG A 29 6.11 -7.58 -0.41
N VAL A 30 6.09 -7.14 -1.66
CA VAL A 30 5.35 -5.99 -2.14
C VAL A 30 4.53 -6.41 -3.35
N THR A 31 3.23 -6.14 -3.35
CA THR A 31 2.37 -6.35 -4.52
C THR A 31 1.99 -4.99 -5.12
N VAL A 32 2.21 -4.82 -6.42
CA VAL A 32 1.83 -3.61 -7.16
C VAL A 32 0.74 -3.96 -8.17
N ARG A 33 -0.40 -3.29 -8.09
CA ARG A 33 -1.52 -3.45 -9.01
C ARG A 33 -1.75 -2.15 -9.77
N ASP A 34 -1.73 -2.20 -11.10
CA ASP A 34 -1.97 -1.05 -11.98
C ASP A 34 -3.20 -1.34 -12.85
N ILE A 35 -4.27 -0.55 -12.69
CA ILE A 35 -5.51 -0.76 -13.44
C ILE A 35 -5.41 -0.29 -14.90
N ASN A 36 -4.55 0.67 -15.19
CA ASN A 36 -4.38 1.25 -16.52
C ASN A 36 -3.65 0.27 -17.44
N GLN A 37 -2.72 -0.50 -16.87
CA GLN A 37 -2.02 -1.58 -17.58
C GLN A 37 -2.69 -2.96 -17.41
N GLY A 38 -3.61 -3.09 -16.45
CA GLY A 38 -4.23 -4.37 -16.10
C GLY A 38 -3.23 -5.37 -15.54
N THR A 39 -2.16 -4.89 -14.90
CA THR A 39 -1.04 -5.69 -14.42
C THR A 39 -1.05 -5.84 -12.90
N GLU A 40 -0.51 -6.97 -12.47
CA GLU A 40 -0.23 -7.27 -11.07
C GLU A 40 1.19 -7.84 -11.00
N GLY A 41 2.05 -7.20 -10.22
CA GLY A 41 3.44 -7.59 -10.03
C GLY A 41 3.74 -7.84 -8.56
N GLU A 42 4.64 -8.78 -8.29
CA GLU A 42 5.17 -9.06 -6.95
C GLU A 42 6.66 -8.73 -6.94
N ASP A 43 7.10 -8.04 -5.90
CA ASP A 43 8.49 -7.69 -5.63
C ASP A 43 8.83 -8.05 -4.19
N PHE A 44 10.11 -8.10 -3.85
CA PHE A 44 10.59 -8.42 -2.51
C PHE A 44 11.63 -7.41 -2.05
N VAL A 45 11.40 -6.82 -0.89
CA VAL A 45 12.37 -5.94 -0.23
C VAL A 45 13.06 -6.73 0.87
N GLU A 46 14.37 -6.94 0.71
CA GLU A 46 15.20 -7.50 1.77
C GLU A 46 15.36 -6.46 2.88
N PHE A 47 14.72 -6.71 4.02
CA PHE A 47 14.95 -5.90 5.21
C PHE A 47 16.31 -6.27 5.81
N ALA A 48 17.15 -5.27 6.05
CA ALA A 48 18.31 -5.47 6.90
C ALA A 48 17.84 -6.01 8.26
N PRO A 49 18.58 -6.94 8.89
CA PRO A 49 18.27 -7.42 10.22
C PRO A 49 18.00 -6.23 11.16
N THR A 50 17.04 -6.36 12.09
CA THR A 50 16.79 -5.35 13.13
C THR A 50 17.94 -5.20 14.12
N ASP A 51 19.06 -5.87 13.86
CA ASP A 51 20.26 -5.79 14.69
C ASP A 51 20.78 -4.36 14.73
N ASN A 52 21.29 -4.00 15.90
CA ASN A 52 21.84 -2.69 16.14
C ASN A 52 23.05 -2.47 15.21
N ILE A 53 22.92 -1.56 14.25
CA ILE A 53 23.99 -1.19 13.31
C ILE A 53 25.25 -0.64 13.99
N PHE A 54 25.20 -0.34 15.28
CA PHE A 54 26.32 0.10 16.11
C PHE A 54 26.92 -1.03 16.98
N SER A 55 26.50 -2.29 16.82
CA SER A 55 27.02 -3.41 17.62
C SER A 55 28.52 -3.67 17.42
N GLU A 56 29.09 -3.21 16.31
CA GLU A 56 30.50 -3.42 15.96
C GLU A 56 31.39 -2.19 16.18
N MET A 57 30.86 -1.10 16.77
CA MET A 57 31.69 0.06 17.14
C MET A 57 32.21 -0.11 18.57
N GLU A 58 33.47 -0.55 18.71
CA GLU A 58 34.29 -0.36 19.93
C GLU A 58 34.83 1.07 20.05
#